data_AF-A0A7R9LWP6-F1
#
_entry.id   AF-A0A7R9LWP6-F1
#
_cell.length_a   1.000
_cell.length_b   1.000
_cell.length_c   1.000
_cell.angle_alpha   90.00
_cell.angle_beta   90.00
_cell.angle_gamma   90.00
#
_symmetry.space_group_name_H-M   'P 1'
#
loop_
_entity.id
_entity.type
_entity.pdbx_description
1 polymer ?
#
loop_
_entity_poly.entity_id
_entity_poly.type
_entity_poly.pdbx_seq_one_letter_code
_entity_poly.pdbx_strand_id
1 'polypeptide(L)'
;NIDDECDQHDIAFVKIDDVEVSKRFGIDYHELPTLVYFENKIPNFYQGDLMVEEEVLKWLIHQKSADEIEDVSDVVLDNMIDSSSFLAVLFYDRDDPKSQEVLKELENIDDECDEKGILFVKIDDDSVAKGYGIDD
;
A
#
# COMPACT_ATOMS: atom_id res chain seq x y z
N ASN A 1 12.77 11.17 -18.29
CA ASN A 1 13.39 10.74 -17.02
C ASN A 1 12.29 10.87 -16.03
N ILE A 2 11.90 9.77 -15.42
CA ILE A 2 10.71 9.65 -14.57
C ILE A 2 10.61 10.73 -13.50
N ASP A 3 11.74 11.23 -12.98
CA ASP A 3 11.81 12.34 -12.02
C ASP A 3 11.19 13.63 -12.59
N ASP A 4 11.60 14.06 -13.80
CA ASP A 4 11.08 15.26 -14.47
C ASP A 4 9.60 15.12 -14.85
N GLU A 5 9.14 13.89 -15.07
CA GLU A 5 7.75 13.57 -15.40
C GLU A 5 6.88 13.55 -14.14
N CYS A 6 7.37 12.97 -13.04
CA CYS A 6 6.71 13.00 -11.73
C CYS A 6 6.51 14.44 -11.22
N ASP A 7 7.51 15.30 -11.41
CA ASP A 7 7.43 16.72 -11.04
C ASP A 7 6.28 17.46 -11.77
N GLN A 8 5.99 17.10 -13.03
CA GLN A 8 4.84 17.67 -13.77
C GLN A 8 3.50 17.23 -13.20
N HIS A 9 3.49 16.15 -12.43
CA HIS A 9 2.34 15.60 -11.74
C HIS A 9 2.35 15.90 -10.24
N ASP A 10 3.17 16.84 -9.75
CA ASP A 10 3.37 17.16 -8.31
C ASP A 10 3.66 15.92 -7.44
N ILE A 11 4.36 14.92 -7.99
CA ILE A 11 4.81 13.74 -7.25
C ILE A 11 6.29 13.94 -6.94
N ALA A 12 6.60 14.13 -5.66
CA ALA A 12 7.99 14.26 -5.23
C ALA A 12 8.68 12.90 -5.26
N PHE A 13 9.75 12.79 -6.05
CA PHE A 13 10.55 11.58 -6.13
C PHE A 13 11.81 11.70 -5.27
N VAL A 14 12.05 10.73 -4.39
CA VAL A 14 13.23 10.71 -3.49
C VAL A 14 13.88 9.33 -3.50
N LYS A 15 15.15 9.27 -3.11
CA LYS A 15 15.90 8.03 -2.94
C LYS A 15 16.50 7.95 -1.54
N ILE A 16 16.57 6.74 -1.02
CA ILE A 16 17.13 6.44 0.30
C ILE A 16 18.02 5.20 0.21
N ASP A 17 19.13 5.20 0.93
CA ASP A 17 20.07 4.08 1.06
C ASP A 17 20.24 3.61 2.52
N ASP A 18 19.41 4.12 3.43
CA ASP A 18 19.37 3.73 4.84
C ASP A 18 18.58 2.43 5.02
N VAL A 19 19.34 1.35 5.25
CA VAL A 19 18.82 0.00 5.47
C VAL A 19 17.89 -0.08 6.69
N GLU A 20 18.12 0.72 7.73
CA GLU A 20 17.26 0.71 8.91
C GLU A 20 15.89 1.30 8.59
N VAL A 21 15.81 2.24 7.64
CA VAL A 21 14.51 2.75 7.16
C VAL A 21 13.78 1.69 6.34
N SER A 22 14.46 0.97 5.44
CA SER A 22 13.85 -0.13 4.67
C SER A 22 13.18 -1.17 5.58
N LYS A 23 13.89 -1.62 6.63
CA LYS A 23 13.35 -2.58 7.61
C LYS A 23 12.11 -2.10 8.34
N ARG A 24 11.99 -0.79 8.62
CA ARG A 24 10.80 -0.24 9.29
C ARG A 24 9.53 -0.36 8.45
N PHE A 25 9.67 -0.48 7.13
CA PHE A 25 8.58 -0.72 6.19
C PHE A 25 8.47 -2.19 5.77
N GLY A 26 9.20 -3.09 6.42
CA GLY A 26 9.19 -4.51 6.08
C GLY A 26 9.94 -4.85 4.79
N ILE A 27 10.81 -3.97 4.29
CA ILE A 27 11.57 -4.22 3.06
C ILE A 27 12.88 -4.91 3.42
N ASP A 28 13.05 -6.14 2.94
CA ASP A 28 14.27 -6.92 3.10
C ASP A 28 15.33 -6.56 2.06
N TYR A 29 16.60 -6.85 2.37
CA TYR A 29 17.72 -6.54 1.47
C TYR A 29 17.60 -7.22 0.10
N HIS A 30 16.92 -8.38 0.03
CA HIS A 30 16.72 -9.13 -1.20
C HIS A 30 15.63 -8.55 -2.11
N GLU A 31 14.78 -7.66 -1.57
CA GLU A 31 13.68 -7.01 -2.30
C GLU A 31 14.10 -5.67 -2.91
N LEU A 32 15.32 -5.20 -2.59
CA LEU A 32 15.86 -3.98 -3.15
C LEU A 32 16.30 -4.18 -4.63
N PRO A 33 16.08 -3.18 -5.51
CA PRO A 33 15.39 -1.92 -5.25
C PRO A 33 13.87 -2.07 -5.14
N THR A 34 13.25 -1.30 -4.25
CA THR A 34 11.79 -1.25 -4.05
C THR A 34 11.31 0.19 -4.22
N LEU A 35 10.22 0.39 -4.97
CA LEU A 35 9.55 1.67 -5.07
C LEU A 35 8.33 1.68 -4.15
N VAL A 36 8.22 2.75 -3.36
CA VAL A 36 7.12 2.94 -2.41
C VAL A 36 6.50 4.31 -2.68
N TYR A 37 5.20 4.32 -2.93
CA TYR A 37 4.38 5.53 -2.97
C TYR A 37 3.77 5.76 -1.59
N PHE A 38 3.74 7.01 -1.12
CA PHE A 38 3.15 7.32 0.18
C PHE A 38 1.91 8.20 0.00
N GLU A 39 0.76 7.68 0.38
CA GLU A 39 -0.53 8.37 0.40
C GLU A 39 -0.97 8.54 1.85
N ASN A 40 -1.25 9.76 2.29
CA ASN A 40 -1.65 10.01 3.70
C ASN A 40 -0.71 9.40 4.77
N LYS A 41 0.58 9.18 4.42
CA LYS A 41 1.64 8.49 5.19
C LYS A 41 1.56 6.95 5.21
N ILE A 42 0.61 6.36 4.51
CA ILE A 42 0.48 4.93 4.29
C ILE A 42 1.35 4.53 3.08
N PRO A 43 2.22 3.53 3.21
CA PRO A 43 3.07 3.07 2.11
C PRO A 43 2.31 2.10 1.17
N ASN A 44 2.38 2.36 -0.12
CA ASN A 44 1.93 1.49 -1.21
C ASN A 44 3.15 1.01 -2.01
N PHE A 45 3.32 -0.31 -2.11
CA PHE A 45 4.49 -0.93 -2.73
C PHE A 45 4.25 -1.24 -4.21
N TYR A 46 5.16 -0.83 -5.08
CA TYR A 46 5.09 -1.20 -6.49
C TYR A 46 5.52 -2.66 -6.69
N GLN A 47 4.62 -3.47 -7.24
CA GLN A 47 4.82 -4.91 -7.47
C GLN A 47 5.26 -5.25 -8.92
N GLY A 48 5.42 -4.24 -9.78
CA GLY A 48 5.78 -4.42 -11.19
C GLY A 48 7.29 -4.39 -11.46
N ASP A 49 7.65 -4.41 -12.74
CA ASP A 49 9.05 -4.33 -13.17
C ASP A 49 9.54 -2.86 -13.20
N LEU A 50 10.43 -2.51 -12.27
CA LEU A 50 11.03 -1.18 -12.17
C LEU A 50 11.87 -0.77 -13.39
N MET A 51 12.23 -1.72 -14.26
CA MET A 51 12.94 -1.43 -15.51
C MET A 51 12.00 -0.86 -16.59
N VAL A 52 10.69 -0.92 -16.39
CA VAL A 52 9.67 -0.44 -17.33
C VAL A 52 9.13 0.93 -16.88
N GLU A 53 9.88 1.99 -17.20
CA GLU A 53 9.60 3.38 -16.80
C GLU A 53 8.15 3.83 -17.05
N GLU A 54 7.59 3.47 -18.20
CA GLU A 54 6.21 3.84 -18.58
C GLU A 54 5.15 3.23 -17.64
N GLU A 55 5.33 1.98 -17.21
CA GLU A 55 4.38 1.31 -16.29
C GLU A 55 4.54 1.83 -14.86
N VAL A 56 5.75 2.18 -14.45
CA VAL A 56 6.00 2.82 -13.15
C VAL A 56 5.32 4.19 -13.10
N LEU A 57 5.50 5.03 -14.13
CA LEU A 57 4.86 6.35 -14.18
C LEU A 57 3.34 6.24 -14.20
N LYS A 58 2.80 5.32 -15.01
CA LYS A 58 1.36 5.07 -15.07
C LYS A 58 0.80 4.66 -13.72
N TRP A 59 1.51 3.80 -12.99
CA TRP A 59 1.14 3.42 -11.63
C TRP A 59 1.17 4.61 -10.66
N LEU A 60 2.22 5.43 -10.66
CA LEU A 60 2.31 6.62 -9.81
C LEU A 60 1.17 7.63 -10.08
N ILE A 61 0.84 7.85 -11.34
CA ILE A 61 -0.28 8.73 -11.73
C ILE A 61 -1.62 8.11 -11.29
N HIS A 62 -1.78 6.80 -11.45
CA HIS A 62 -2.97 6.08 -10.98
C HIS A 62 -3.15 6.28 -9.48
N GLN A 63 -2.12 5.96 -8.69
CA GLN A 63 -2.14 6.10 -7.22
C GLN A 63 -2.56 7.51 -6.80
N LYS A 64 -1.96 8.57 -7.36
CA LYS A 64 -2.35 9.95 -7.05
C LYS A 64 -3.83 10.29 -7.34
N SER A 65 -4.44 9.57 -8.29
CA SER A 65 -5.78 9.87 -8.77
C SER A 65 -6.87 8.92 -8.28
N ALA A 66 -6.46 7.77 -7.76
CA ALA A 66 -7.33 6.69 -7.34
C ALA A 66 -7.47 6.75 -5.83
N ASP A 67 -8.71 6.86 -5.36
CA ASP A 67 -9.07 6.74 -3.95
C ASP A 67 -9.31 5.24 -3.74
N GLU A 68 -8.25 4.51 -3.39
CA GLU A 68 -8.26 3.05 -3.23
C GLU A 68 -7.66 2.67 -1.86
N ILE A 69 -8.30 1.72 -1.18
CA ILE A 69 -7.84 1.14 0.09
C ILE A 69 -6.39 0.63 -0.06
N GLU A 70 -5.46 1.10 0.76
CA GLU A 70 -4.04 0.81 0.57
C GLU A 70 -3.65 -0.62 0.96
N ASP A 71 -2.76 -1.24 0.16
CA ASP A 71 -2.22 -2.58 0.41
C ASP A 71 -0.92 -2.50 1.23
N VAL A 72 -0.94 -3.08 2.43
CA VAL A 72 0.15 -2.97 3.41
C VAL A 72 0.81 -4.31 3.71
N SER A 73 2.12 -4.27 3.96
CA SER A 73 2.85 -5.42 4.50
C SER A 73 2.52 -5.68 5.98
N ASP A 74 2.85 -6.87 6.46
CA ASP A 74 2.71 -7.28 7.87
C ASP A 74 3.37 -6.27 8.83
N VAL A 75 4.60 -5.84 8.54
CA VAL A 75 5.34 -4.88 9.36
C VAL A 75 4.67 -3.50 9.34
N VAL A 76 4.14 -3.07 8.21
CA VAL A 76 3.42 -1.79 8.11
C VAL A 76 2.12 -1.86 8.90
N LEU A 77 1.37 -2.95 8.77
CA LEU A 77 0.14 -3.18 9.51
C LEU A 77 0.37 -3.10 11.02
N ASP A 78 1.40 -3.78 11.54
CA ASP A 78 1.76 -3.73 12.96
C ASP A 78 2.04 -2.29 13.43
N ASN A 79 2.81 -1.51 12.64
CA ASN A 79 3.08 -0.11 12.95
C ASN A 79 1.80 0.76 12.93
N MET A 80 0.87 0.48 12.02
CA MET A 80 -0.40 1.20 11.93
C MET A 80 -1.31 0.87 13.11
N ILE A 81 -1.37 -0.39 13.55
CA ILE A 81 -2.11 -0.81 14.74
C ILE A 81 -1.60 -0.07 15.99
N ASP A 82 -0.28 0.07 16.13
CA ASP A 82 0.32 0.75 17.28
C ASP A 82 0.10 2.27 17.31
N SER A 83 -0.05 2.90 16.14
CA SER A 83 -0.08 4.37 16.02
C SER A 83 -1.47 4.96 15.73
N SER A 84 -2.40 4.16 15.23
CA SER A 84 -3.73 4.63 14.80
C SER A 84 -4.75 4.56 15.93
N SER A 85 -5.60 5.58 16.05
CA SER A 85 -6.71 5.56 17.02
C SER A 85 -7.89 4.70 16.53
N PHE A 86 -8.11 4.70 15.21
CA PHE A 86 -9.13 3.92 14.53
C PHE A 86 -8.54 3.39 13.23
N LEU A 87 -8.61 2.07 13.05
CA LEU A 87 -8.07 1.37 11.88
C LEU A 87 -9.06 0.26 11.48
N ALA A 88 -9.49 0.26 10.23
CA ALA A 88 -10.17 -0.83 9.58
C ALA A 88 -9.16 -1.62 8.73
N VAL A 89 -9.22 -2.94 8.80
CA VAL A 89 -8.29 -3.83 8.07
C VAL A 89 -9.12 -4.87 7.34
N LEU A 90 -8.95 -4.94 6.01
CA LEU A 90 -9.47 -6.01 5.17
C LEU A 90 -8.39 -7.07 4.94
N PHE A 91 -8.54 -8.22 5.57
CA PHE A 91 -7.80 -9.42 5.19
C PHE A 91 -8.50 -10.04 3.97
N TYR A 92 -7.78 -10.20 2.87
CA TYR A 92 -8.33 -10.70 1.61
C TYR A 92 -7.32 -11.58 0.87
N ASP A 93 -7.79 -12.37 -0.08
CA ASP A 93 -6.94 -13.08 -1.04
C ASP A 93 -7.10 -12.41 -2.41
N ARG A 94 -5.99 -11.98 -3.02
CA ARG A 94 -6.03 -11.29 -4.32
C ARG A 94 -6.52 -12.18 -5.47
N ASP A 95 -6.32 -13.49 -5.34
CA ASP A 95 -6.67 -14.50 -6.34
C ASP A 95 -8.07 -15.07 -6.11
N ASP A 96 -8.70 -14.81 -4.95
CA ASP A 96 -10.07 -15.23 -4.64
C ASP A 96 -11.12 -14.26 -5.22
N PRO A 97 -12.00 -14.71 -6.14
CA PRO A 97 -13.01 -13.85 -6.77
C PRO A 97 -14.00 -13.22 -5.78
N LYS A 98 -14.29 -13.89 -4.66
CA LYS A 98 -15.21 -13.37 -3.65
C LYS A 98 -14.55 -12.22 -2.88
N SER A 99 -13.29 -12.37 -2.53
CA SER A 99 -12.47 -11.30 -1.95
C SER A 99 -12.42 -10.08 -2.85
N GLN A 100 -12.24 -10.26 -4.17
CA GLN A 100 -12.29 -9.17 -5.15
C GLN A 100 -13.66 -8.47 -5.22
N GLU A 101 -14.76 -9.24 -5.14
CA GLU A 101 -16.12 -8.67 -5.10
C GLU A 101 -16.34 -7.84 -3.83
N VAL A 102 -15.92 -8.35 -2.68
CA VAL A 102 -16.04 -7.65 -1.39
C VAL A 102 -15.19 -6.38 -1.37
N LEU A 103 -13.93 -6.46 -1.83
CA LEU A 103 -13.03 -5.31 -1.93
C LEU A 103 -13.72 -4.20 -2.74
N LYS A 104 -14.22 -4.51 -3.94
CA LYS A 104 -14.89 -3.52 -4.79
C LYS A 104 -16.07 -2.83 -4.12
N GLU A 105 -16.84 -3.53 -3.30
CA GLU A 105 -17.95 -2.90 -2.56
C GLU A 105 -17.44 -1.99 -1.45
N LEU A 106 -16.34 -2.35 -0.78
CA LEU A 106 -15.70 -1.57 0.29
C LEU A 106 -14.96 -0.33 -0.23
N GLU A 107 -14.38 -0.38 -1.43
CA GLU A 107 -13.78 0.80 -2.09
C GLU A 107 -14.80 1.95 -2.25
N ASN A 108 -16.12 1.68 -2.25
CA ASN A 108 -17.14 2.74 -2.36
C ASN A 108 -17.37 3.55 -1.07
N ILE A 109 -16.76 3.15 0.06
CA ILE A 109 -16.93 3.83 1.35
C ILE A 109 -15.60 4.34 1.93
N ASP A 110 -14.50 4.17 1.21
CA ASP A 110 -13.15 4.49 1.67
C ASP A 110 -12.99 6.00 1.92
N ASP A 111 -13.42 6.82 0.95
CA ASP A 111 -13.51 8.27 1.05
C ASP A 111 -14.27 8.74 2.31
N GLU A 112 -15.42 8.11 2.59
CA GLU A 112 -16.23 8.39 3.78
C GLU A 112 -15.56 7.94 5.08
N CYS A 113 -14.73 6.89 5.06
CA CYS A 113 -13.96 6.42 6.20
C CYS A 113 -12.85 7.42 6.53
N ASP A 114 -12.16 7.90 5.52
CA ASP A 114 -11.10 8.92 5.62
C ASP A 114 -11.63 10.25 6.17
N GLU A 115 -12.77 10.73 5.66
CA GLU A 115 -13.43 11.94 6.21
C GLU A 115 -13.78 11.81 7.70
N LYS A 116 -14.02 10.58 8.17
CA LYS A 116 -14.33 10.27 9.58
C LYS A 116 -13.08 9.95 10.41
N GLY A 117 -11.89 9.96 9.79
CA GLY A 117 -10.61 9.67 10.44
C GLY A 117 -10.42 8.20 10.78
N ILE A 118 -11.05 7.30 10.03
CA ILE A 118 -10.84 5.86 10.12
C ILE A 118 -9.93 5.48 8.96
N LEU A 119 -8.69 5.13 9.25
CA LEU A 119 -7.79 4.59 8.23
C LEU A 119 -8.31 3.22 7.79
N PHE A 120 -8.33 2.96 6.49
CA PHE A 120 -8.75 1.67 5.95
C PHE A 120 -7.63 1.10 5.10
N VAL A 121 -7.13 -0.08 5.47
CA VAL A 121 -6.09 -0.78 4.70
C VAL A 121 -6.52 -2.20 4.37
N LYS A 122 -5.88 -2.79 3.36
CA LYS A 122 -6.02 -4.19 2.97
C LYS A 122 -4.68 -4.92 3.09
N ILE A 123 -4.74 -6.22 3.30
CA ILE A 123 -3.57 -7.09 3.36
C ILE A 123 -3.91 -8.47 2.76
N ASP A 124 -3.03 -8.91 1.87
CA ASP A 124 -3.04 -10.25 1.27
C ASP A 124 -1.89 -11.09 1.87
N ASP A 125 -2.12 -11.59 3.08
CA ASP A 125 -1.16 -12.45 3.79
C ASP A 125 -1.88 -13.47 4.71
N ASP A 126 -1.94 -14.72 4.24
CA ASP A 126 -2.50 -15.86 4.98
C ASP A 126 -1.85 -16.08 6.35
N SER A 127 -0.55 -15.82 6.48
CA SER A 127 0.18 -16.05 7.72
C SER A 127 -0.22 -15.01 8.76
N VAL A 128 -0.38 -13.75 8.35
CA VAL A 128 -0.90 -12.68 9.21
C VAL A 128 -2.35 -12.97 9.59
N ALA A 129 -3.21 -13.29 8.62
CA ALA A 129 -4.62 -13.62 8.87
C ALA A 129 -4.79 -14.72 9.94
N LYS A 130 -4.03 -15.81 9.83
CA LYS A 130 -3.99 -16.90 10.82
C LYS A 130 -3.51 -16.42 12.19
N GLY A 131 -2.54 -15.52 12.23
CA GLY A 131 -2.07 -14.88 13.47
C GLY A 131 -3.18 -14.15 14.23
N TYR A 132 -4.16 -13.60 13.51
CA TYR A 132 -5.37 -12.98 14.06
C TYR A 132 -6.54 -13.94 14.28
N GLY A 133 -6.35 -15.25 14.05
CA GLY A 133 -7.38 -16.28 14.20
C GLY A 133 -8.42 -16.29 13.09
N ILE A 134 -8.06 -15.76 11.91
CA ILE A 134 -8.85 -15.84 10.70
C ILE A 134 -8.35 -17.08 9.92
N ASP A 135 -9.16 -18.13 9.96
CA ASP A 135 -8.90 -19.41 9.27
C ASP A 135 -10.03 -19.68 8.25
N ASP A 136 -9.74 -20.52 7.24
CA ASP A 136 -10.68 -20.98 6.19
C ASP A 136 -11.93 -21.73 6.71
#